data_AF-A0A4W5M4A7-F1
#
_entry.id   AF-A0A4W5M4A7-F1
#
_cell.length_a   1.000
_cell.length_b   1.000
_cell.length_c   1.000
_cell.angle_alpha   90.00
_cell.angle_beta   90.00
_cell.angle_gamma   90.00
#
_symmetry.space_group_name_H-M   'P 1'
#
loop_
_entity.id
_entity.type
_entity.pdbx_description
1 polymer ?
#
loop_
_entity_poly.entity_id
_entity_poly.type
_entity_poly.pdbx_seq_one_letter_code
_entity_poly.pdbx_strand_id
1 'polypeptide(L)'
;MCVSQDVEFKEGETEHFVEVQILYDGQREMREAFVVHMKPDEYMVAETQMSKAIVYIEEMDSVADVTFPAVPTVVSLLMYDDTARARDNPHPSTGYPIVCVTACNPKYHDFDKTGSICTAESINDTLTQYRWLVSAPSGSDGVTSPMREVDTNTFFTNTKSITLDSIYFQAGSRVQCAARAFNTNGDAGLELSSPIMVVSKEEGLCQPRIPGTVGAEPFSAKIRYTGPEDPDFPNLIKLTVNMPHMDGE
;
A
#
# COMPACT_ATOMS: atom_id res chain seq x y z
N MET A 1 38.11 -9.83 5.45
CA MET A 1 39.44 -10.13 6.01
C MET A 1 39.32 -11.47 6.72
N CYS A 2 40.15 -12.47 6.40
CA CYS A 2 40.07 -13.78 7.05
C CYS A 2 40.97 -13.76 8.29
N VAL A 3 40.39 -14.08 9.46
CA VAL A 3 41.13 -14.26 10.71
C VAL A 3 41.40 -15.76 10.87
N SER A 4 42.61 -16.11 11.27
CA SER A 4 43.04 -17.49 11.52
C SER A 4 43.67 -17.60 12.90
N GLN A 5 43.39 -18.70 13.60
CA GLN A 5 43.95 -19.01 14.90
C GLN A 5 44.32 -20.50 14.92
N ASP A 6 45.50 -20.80 15.48
CA ASP A 6 45.94 -22.18 15.69
C ASP A 6 45.37 -22.72 17.00
N VAL A 7 44.93 -23.97 16.97
CA VAL A 7 44.32 -24.66 18.12
C VAL A 7 45.21 -25.83 18.51
N GLU A 8 45.65 -25.85 19.77
CA GLU A 8 46.50 -26.91 20.33
C GLU A 8 45.70 -27.70 21.37
N PHE A 9 45.66 -29.02 21.21
CA PHE A 9 45.04 -29.94 22.17
C PHE A 9 46.12 -30.55 23.07
N LYS A 10 46.00 -30.35 24.38
CA LYS A 10 46.93 -30.96 25.35
C LYS A 10 46.54 -32.41 25.67
N GLU A 11 47.47 -33.14 26.26
CA GLU A 11 47.23 -34.53 26.67
C GLU A 11 46.04 -34.60 27.65
N GLY A 12 44.98 -35.34 27.26
CA GLY A 12 43.74 -35.48 28.03
C GLY A 12 42.68 -34.42 27.75
N GLU A 13 42.93 -33.44 26.89
CA GLU A 13 41.95 -32.42 26.49
C GLU A 13 41.01 -32.98 25.42
N THR A 14 39.70 -33.01 25.71
CA THR A 14 38.68 -33.54 24.79
C THR A 14 37.86 -32.47 24.10
N GLU A 15 37.91 -31.22 24.58
CA GLU A 15 37.12 -30.08 24.07
C GLU A 15 37.97 -28.81 24.12
N HIS A 16 37.80 -27.95 23.12
CA HIS A 16 38.47 -26.65 23.03
C HIS A 16 37.48 -25.59 22.54
N PHE A 17 37.47 -24.41 23.17
CA PHE A 17 36.54 -23.33 22.84
C PHE A 17 37.27 -22.20 22.12
N VAL A 18 36.69 -21.73 21.01
CA VAL A 18 37.19 -20.57 20.25
C VAL A 18 36.17 -19.44 20.36
N GLU A 19 36.59 -18.31 20.92
CA GLU A 19 35.75 -17.13 21.03
C GLU A 19 35.73 -16.35 19.71
N VAL A 20 34.54 -16.04 19.22
CA VAL A 20 34.34 -15.17 18.06
C VAL A 20 33.61 -13.91 18.51
N GLN A 21 34.25 -12.76 18.32
CA GLN A 21 33.65 -11.47 18.61
C GLN A 21 32.78 -11.01 17.42
N ILE A 22 31.50 -10.76 17.68
CA ILE A 22 30.60 -10.12 16.73
C ILE A 22 30.70 -8.61 16.94
N LEU A 23 30.98 -7.85 15.87
CA LEU A 23 31.08 -6.41 15.90
C LEU A 23 29.73 -5.80 15.55
N TYR A 24 29.20 -4.95 16.42
CA TYR A 24 27.98 -4.19 16.18
C TYR A 24 28.33 -2.81 15.62
N ASP A 25 27.78 -2.47 14.47
CA ASP A 25 28.06 -1.20 13.77
C ASP A 25 26.86 -0.23 13.78
N GLY A 26 25.70 -0.66 14.30
CA GLY A 26 24.48 0.13 14.37
C GLY A 26 23.75 0.31 13.03
N GLN A 27 24.19 -0.38 11.97
CA GLN A 27 23.43 -0.51 10.73
C GLN A 27 22.57 -1.76 10.80
N ARG A 28 21.33 -1.64 10.33
CA ARG A 28 20.37 -2.73 10.33
C ARG A 28 20.53 -3.52 9.04
N GLU A 29 20.82 -4.81 9.15
CA GLU A 29 21.24 -5.63 8.01
C GLU A 29 20.34 -6.86 7.81
N MET A 30 20.31 -7.39 6.59
CA MET A 30 19.68 -8.70 6.35
C MET A 30 20.50 -9.80 7.02
N ARG A 31 19.93 -11.00 7.16
CA ARG A 31 20.62 -12.17 7.73
C ARG A 31 22.03 -12.34 7.16
N GLU A 32 23.02 -12.17 8.02
CA GLU A 32 24.41 -12.39 7.69
C GLU A 32 24.84 -13.81 8.07
N ALA A 33 25.86 -14.32 7.39
CA ALA A 33 26.46 -15.59 7.75
C ALA A 33 27.95 -15.57 7.48
N PHE A 34 28.70 -16.20 8.38
CA PHE A 34 30.10 -16.52 8.15
C PHE A 34 30.34 -18.01 8.36
N VAL A 35 31.42 -18.51 7.77
CA VAL A 35 31.79 -19.93 7.84
C VAL A 35 33.12 -20.06 8.56
N VAL A 36 33.12 -20.83 9.64
CA VAL A 36 34.33 -21.24 10.34
C VAL A 36 34.84 -22.52 9.69
N HIS A 37 36.09 -22.48 9.24
CA HIS A 37 36.77 -23.61 8.62
C HIS A 37 37.86 -24.15 9.54
N MET A 38 37.77 -25.44 9.88
CA MET A 38 38.85 -26.16 10.55
C MET A 38 39.71 -26.85 9.49
N LYS A 39 41.02 -26.64 9.53
CA LYS A 39 41.98 -27.30 8.64
C LYS A 39 42.95 -28.14 9.46
N PRO A 40 43.36 -29.32 8.97
CA PRO A 40 44.43 -30.07 9.60
C PRO A 40 45.74 -29.26 9.58
N ASP A 41 46.60 -29.53 10.55
CA ASP A 41 47.94 -28.95 10.63
C ASP A 41 48.84 -29.46 9.50
N GLU A 42 50.00 -28.83 9.31
CA GLU A 42 50.95 -29.20 8.25
C GLU A 42 51.51 -30.62 8.42
N TYR A 43 51.42 -31.19 9.62
CA TYR A 43 51.89 -32.55 9.95
C TYR A 43 50.79 -33.61 9.84
N MET A 44 49.55 -33.22 9.47
CA MET A 44 48.40 -34.09 9.25
C MET A 44 48.12 -35.05 10.41
N VAL A 45 48.27 -34.58 11.65
CA VAL A 45 48.24 -35.44 12.85
C VAL A 45 46.82 -35.94 13.19
N ALA A 46 45.78 -35.24 12.73
CA ALA A 46 44.40 -35.54 13.05
C ALA A 46 43.47 -35.55 11.83
N GLU A 47 42.57 -36.54 11.78
CA GLU A 47 41.50 -36.62 10.78
C GLU A 47 40.24 -35.92 11.31
N THR A 48 39.72 -34.94 10.55
CA THR A 48 38.53 -34.17 10.94
C THR A 48 37.30 -34.68 10.20
N GLN A 49 36.25 -35.05 10.93
CA GLN A 49 34.99 -35.53 10.33
C GLN A 49 34.07 -34.38 9.89
N MET A 50 34.04 -33.28 10.65
CA MET A 50 33.32 -32.06 10.32
C MET A 50 34.28 -30.87 10.39
N SER A 51 34.56 -30.26 9.23
CA SER A 51 35.56 -29.18 9.10
C SER A 51 34.95 -27.81 8.81
N LYS A 52 33.61 -27.70 8.84
CA LYS A 52 32.89 -26.46 8.55
C LYS A 52 31.74 -26.26 9.54
N ALA A 53 31.68 -25.08 10.12
CA ALA A 53 30.53 -24.61 10.88
C ALA A 53 30.03 -23.31 10.25
N ILE A 54 28.73 -23.22 9.97
CA ILE A 54 28.10 -22.00 9.47
C ILE A 54 27.47 -21.31 10.66
N VAL A 55 27.85 -20.06 10.89
CA VAL A 55 27.28 -19.22 11.94
C VAL A 55 26.39 -18.18 11.26
N TYR A 56 25.14 -18.13 11.67
CA TYR A 56 24.18 -17.12 11.23
C TYR A 56 24.07 -16.03 12.28
N ILE A 57 24.14 -14.78 11.83
CA ILE A 57 23.91 -13.61 12.67
C ILE A 57 22.52 -13.10 12.30
N GLU A 58 21.60 -13.20 13.25
CA GLU A 58 20.22 -12.76 13.10
C GLU A 58 19.97 -11.59 14.05
N GLU A 59 19.59 -10.44 13.51
CA GLU A 59 19.02 -9.36 14.31
C GLU A 59 17.58 -9.74 14.69
N MET A 60 17.25 -9.68 15.97
CA MET A 60 15.91 -10.02 16.48
C MET A 60 14.81 -9.10 15.95
N ASP A 61 15.16 -7.92 15.42
CA ASP A 61 14.24 -6.95 14.84
C ASP A 61 14.39 -6.92 13.31
N SER A 62 14.13 -8.03 12.63
CA SER A 62 14.22 -8.08 11.17
C SER A 62 13.10 -7.23 10.52
N VAL A 63 13.44 -6.49 9.46
CA VAL A 63 12.54 -5.70 8.60
C VAL A 63 11.38 -6.55 8.02
N ALA A 64 11.47 -7.88 8.13
CA ALA A 64 10.53 -8.84 7.57
C ALA A 64 9.38 -9.26 8.52
N ASP A 65 9.43 -8.96 9.82
CA ASP A 65 8.38 -9.41 10.75
C ASP A 65 7.16 -8.49 10.79
N VAL A 66 7.34 -7.20 10.49
CA VAL A 66 6.21 -6.27 10.45
C VAL A 66 5.46 -6.45 9.13
N THR A 67 4.45 -7.31 9.12
CA THR A 67 3.63 -7.55 7.91
C THR A 67 2.15 -7.52 8.25
N PHE A 68 1.34 -6.98 7.33
CA PHE A 68 -0.10 -7.07 7.49
C PHE A 68 -0.54 -8.55 7.43
N PRO A 69 -1.48 -8.99 8.28
CA PRO A 69 -1.95 -10.37 8.29
C PRO A 69 -2.78 -10.75 7.05
N ALA A 70 -3.24 -9.76 6.28
CA ALA A 70 -3.94 -9.95 5.02
C ALA A 70 -3.70 -8.77 4.06
N VAL A 71 -3.93 -8.99 2.77
CA VAL A 71 -3.81 -7.94 1.75
C VAL A 71 -4.85 -6.82 1.96
N PRO A 72 -4.50 -5.56 1.63
CA PRO A 72 -5.43 -4.46 1.72
C PRO A 72 -6.55 -4.56 0.69
N THR A 73 -7.67 -3.90 0.95
CA THR A 73 -8.83 -3.84 0.05
C THR A 73 -9.08 -2.41 -0.40
N VAL A 74 -9.30 -2.21 -1.71
CA VAL A 74 -9.70 -0.91 -2.26
C VAL A 74 -11.21 -0.84 -2.30
N VAL A 75 -11.79 0.18 -1.68
CA VAL A 75 -13.24 0.42 -1.63
C VAL A 75 -13.55 1.87 -1.98
N SER A 76 -14.80 2.15 -2.36
CA SER A 76 -15.29 3.53 -2.39
C SER A 76 -15.38 4.08 -0.97
N LEU A 77 -15.05 5.36 -0.78
CA LEU A 77 -15.22 6.05 0.50
C LEU A 77 -16.68 5.98 1.01
N LEU A 78 -17.66 5.84 0.11
CA LEU A 78 -19.07 5.62 0.44
C LEU A 78 -19.30 4.33 1.25
N MET A 79 -18.44 3.33 1.05
CA MET A 79 -18.52 2.01 1.67
C MET A 79 -17.50 1.83 2.80
N TYR A 80 -16.78 2.89 3.19
CA TYR A 80 -15.71 2.79 4.17
C TYR A 80 -16.22 2.37 5.56
N ASP A 81 -17.44 2.74 5.93
CA ASP A 81 -18.05 2.34 7.20
C ASP A 81 -18.54 0.90 7.24
N ASP A 82 -18.73 0.27 6.07
CA ASP A 82 -19.23 -1.10 5.92
C ASP A 82 -18.54 -1.80 4.75
N THR A 83 -17.25 -2.07 4.93
CA THR A 83 -16.41 -2.67 3.88
C THR A 83 -16.78 -4.13 3.57
N ALA A 84 -17.57 -4.78 4.42
CA ALA A 84 -18.09 -6.11 4.15
C ALA A 84 -18.98 -6.13 2.89
N ARG A 85 -19.73 -5.05 2.66
CA ARG A 85 -20.57 -4.88 1.45
C ARG A 85 -19.76 -4.74 0.17
N ALA A 86 -18.46 -4.41 0.26
CA ALA A 86 -17.59 -4.38 -0.91
C ALA A 86 -17.35 -5.79 -1.48
N ARG A 87 -17.70 -6.87 -0.75
CA ARG A 87 -17.72 -8.22 -1.32
C ARG A 87 -18.89 -8.42 -2.30
N ASP A 88 -20.03 -7.79 -2.04
CA ASP A 88 -21.22 -7.87 -2.89
C ASP A 88 -21.09 -6.95 -4.11
N ASN A 89 -20.45 -5.79 -3.92
CA ASN A 89 -20.12 -4.86 -4.99
C ASN A 89 -18.61 -4.60 -5.03
N PRO A 90 -17.86 -5.44 -5.77
CA PRO A 90 -16.41 -5.31 -5.80
C PRO A 90 -15.99 -3.99 -6.44
N HIS A 91 -16.76 -3.45 -7.39
CA HIS A 91 -16.36 -2.30 -8.19
C HIS A 91 -16.71 -0.97 -7.50
N PRO A 92 -15.72 -0.14 -7.12
CA PRO A 92 -15.98 1.19 -6.57
C PRO A 92 -16.78 2.02 -7.57
N SER A 93 -17.82 2.70 -7.10
CA SER A 93 -18.65 3.57 -7.92
C SER A 93 -17.84 4.73 -8.50
N THR A 94 -18.13 5.08 -9.75
CA THR A 94 -17.48 6.21 -10.44
C THR A 94 -17.85 7.54 -9.77
N GLY A 95 -16.91 8.48 -9.73
CA GLY A 95 -17.15 9.82 -9.18
C GLY A 95 -17.06 9.94 -7.66
N TYR A 96 -16.84 8.84 -6.94
CA TYR A 96 -16.58 8.86 -5.49
C TYR A 96 -15.10 8.60 -5.20
N PRO A 97 -14.49 9.26 -4.20
CA PRO A 97 -13.13 8.94 -3.76
C PRO A 97 -12.97 7.48 -3.37
N ILE A 98 -11.75 6.97 -3.50
CA ILE A 98 -11.40 5.59 -3.12
C ILE A 98 -10.50 5.57 -1.89
N VAL A 99 -10.58 4.48 -1.13
CA VAL A 99 -9.88 4.26 0.13
C VAL A 99 -9.22 2.89 0.12
N CYS A 100 -8.00 2.83 0.65
CA CYS A 100 -7.27 1.59 0.84
C CYS A 100 -7.37 1.13 2.29
N VAL A 101 -8.07 0.03 2.56
CA VAL A 101 -8.31 -0.47 3.92
C VAL A 101 -7.38 -1.65 4.19
N THR A 102 -6.44 -1.46 5.12
CA THR A 102 -5.49 -2.50 5.54
C THR A 102 -6.13 -3.46 6.53
N ALA A 103 -5.52 -4.63 6.74
CA ALA A 103 -6.00 -5.61 7.71
C ALA A 103 -5.93 -5.13 9.18
N CYS A 104 -5.18 -4.06 9.47
CA CYS A 104 -5.07 -3.48 10.81
C CYS A 104 -5.96 -2.24 11.01
N ASN A 105 -6.71 -1.84 9.99
CA ASN A 105 -7.71 -0.80 10.11
C ASN A 105 -9.01 -1.38 10.71
N PRO A 106 -9.62 -0.75 11.73
CA PRO A 106 -10.86 -1.22 12.35
C PRO A 106 -12.06 -1.37 11.39
N LYS A 107 -12.00 -0.72 10.22
CA LYS A 107 -13.01 -0.82 9.17
C LYS A 107 -12.78 -1.99 8.23
N TYR A 108 -11.71 -2.78 8.39
CA TYR A 108 -11.47 -3.96 7.59
C TYR A 108 -12.55 -5.03 7.86
N HIS A 109 -13.06 -5.64 6.79
CA HIS A 109 -14.20 -6.56 6.86
C HIS A 109 -13.98 -7.79 7.77
N ASP A 110 -12.73 -8.21 7.98
CA ASP A 110 -12.35 -9.33 8.85
C ASP A 110 -11.53 -8.83 10.08
N PHE A 111 -11.72 -7.57 10.50
CA PHE A 111 -10.92 -6.96 11.59
C PHE A 111 -11.01 -7.74 12.91
N ASP A 112 -12.15 -8.35 13.21
CA ASP A 112 -12.33 -9.20 14.40
C ASP A 112 -11.31 -10.36 14.46
N LYS A 113 -10.79 -10.81 13.30
CA LYS A 113 -9.77 -11.86 13.20
C LYS A 113 -8.35 -11.30 13.11
N THR A 114 -8.17 -10.17 12.43
CA THR A 114 -6.85 -9.62 12.13
C THR A 114 -6.33 -8.67 13.21
N GLY A 115 -7.22 -8.00 13.96
CA GLY A 115 -6.86 -6.98 14.95
C GLY A 115 -5.99 -7.50 16.10
N SER A 116 -6.21 -8.73 16.57
CA SER A 116 -5.36 -9.36 17.58
C SER A 116 -3.94 -9.64 17.06
N ILE A 117 -3.81 -10.00 15.78
CA ILE A 117 -2.50 -10.22 15.14
C ILE A 117 -1.78 -8.88 14.99
N CYS A 118 -2.47 -7.84 14.52
CA CYS A 118 -1.90 -6.49 14.42
C CYS A 118 -1.37 -5.95 15.75
N THR A 119 -2.07 -6.25 16.85
CA THR A 119 -1.64 -5.87 18.20
C THR A 119 -0.43 -6.69 18.66
N ALA A 120 -0.42 -8.00 18.39
CA ALA A 120 0.71 -8.88 18.73
C ALA A 120 1.99 -8.48 17.99
N GLU A 121 1.87 -8.09 16.72
CA GLU A 121 2.97 -7.62 15.87
C GLU A 121 3.31 -6.14 16.07
N SER A 122 2.68 -5.47 17.05
CA SER A 122 2.90 -4.05 17.36
C SER A 122 2.76 -3.11 16.14
N ILE A 123 1.85 -3.43 15.21
CA ILE A 123 1.61 -2.64 14.00
C ILE A 123 0.83 -1.38 14.36
N ASN A 124 1.37 -0.23 13.96
CA ASN A 124 0.70 1.05 14.08
C ASN A 124 0.08 1.46 12.74
N ASP A 125 -1.22 1.24 12.60
CA ASP A 125 -1.97 1.53 11.35
C ASP A 125 -1.86 3.01 10.91
N THR A 126 -1.69 3.94 11.85
CA THR A 126 -1.56 5.38 11.56
C THR A 126 -0.24 5.76 10.89
N LEU A 127 0.79 4.91 11.01
CA LEU A 127 2.09 5.10 10.36
C LEU A 127 2.17 4.39 9.00
N THR A 128 1.10 3.69 8.59
CA THR A 128 1.06 2.98 7.31
C THR A 128 1.38 3.93 6.16
N GLN A 129 2.29 3.50 5.29
CA GLN A 129 2.57 4.22 4.05
C GLN A 129 1.83 3.57 2.89
N TYR A 130 1.21 4.41 2.06
CA TYR A 130 0.42 3.97 0.93
C TYR A 130 1.12 4.33 -0.39
N ARG A 131 0.86 3.51 -1.40
CA ARG A 131 1.29 3.71 -2.77
C ARG A 131 0.17 3.34 -3.70
N TRP A 132 -0.21 4.24 -4.60
CA TRP A 132 -1.32 4.03 -5.50
C TRP A 132 -0.82 3.78 -6.90
N LEU A 133 -1.33 2.71 -7.53
CA LEU A 133 -1.09 2.42 -8.94
C LEU A 133 -2.40 2.50 -9.70
N VAL A 134 -2.35 3.10 -10.89
CA VAL A 134 -3.52 3.34 -11.73
C VAL A 134 -3.21 3.00 -13.19
N SER A 135 -4.22 2.58 -13.95
CA SER A 135 -4.12 2.50 -15.40
C SER A 135 -5.42 2.92 -16.06
N ALA A 136 -5.31 3.33 -17.33
CA ALA A 136 -6.48 3.55 -18.18
C ALA A 136 -7.37 2.29 -18.27
N PRO A 137 -8.66 2.47 -18.61
CA PRO A 137 -9.54 1.36 -18.91
C PRO A 137 -8.95 0.41 -19.94
N SER A 138 -9.32 -0.87 -19.83
CA SER A 138 -8.94 -1.85 -20.85
C SER A 138 -9.60 -1.49 -22.18
N GLY A 139 -8.82 -1.56 -23.27
CA GLY A 139 -9.32 -1.30 -24.62
C GLY A 139 -10.41 -2.30 -25.01
N SER A 140 -11.23 -1.95 -26.01
CA SER A 140 -12.26 -2.85 -26.55
C SER A 140 -11.69 -4.11 -27.20
N ASP A 141 -10.41 -4.06 -27.58
CA ASP A 141 -9.59 -5.17 -28.08
C ASP A 141 -9.02 -6.06 -26.94
N GLY A 142 -9.28 -5.72 -25.68
CA GLY A 142 -8.76 -6.41 -24.50
C GLY A 142 -7.33 -6.00 -24.14
N VAL A 143 -6.69 -5.08 -24.87
CA VAL A 143 -5.35 -4.61 -24.54
C VAL A 143 -5.42 -3.71 -23.32
N THR A 144 -4.60 -4.02 -22.31
CA THR A 144 -4.57 -3.27 -21.05
C THR A 144 -3.23 -2.59 -20.86
N SER A 145 -3.25 -1.29 -20.52
CA SER A 145 -2.03 -0.58 -20.15
C SER A 145 -1.46 -1.09 -18.82
N PRO A 146 -0.13 -1.03 -18.62
CA PRO A 146 0.48 -1.36 -17.34
C PRO A 146 0.03 -0.36 -16.26
N MET A 147 -0.01 -0.83 -15.02
CA MET A 147 -0.24 0.01 -13.86
C MET A 147 0.93 0.98 -13.68
N ARG A 148 0.62 2.25 -13.38
CA ARG A 148 1.61 3.31 -13.12
C ARG A 148 1.35 3.95 -11.78
N GLU A 149 2.42 4.26 -11.08
CA GLU A 149 2.34 4.90 -9.79
C GLU A 149 1.84 6.34 -9.89
N VAL A 150 1.01 6.74 -8.93
CA VAL A 150 0.56 8.11 -8.73
C VAL A 150 1.48 8.78 -7.70
N ASP A 151 2.59 9.33 -8.16
CA ASP A 151 3.62 9.94 -7.27
C ASP A 151 3.46 11.46 -7.12
N THR A 152 2.53 12.08 -7.86
CA THR A 152 2.30 13.52 -7.81
C THR A 152 1.15 13.88 -6.88
N ASN A 153 1.47 14.56 -5.77
CA ASN A 153 0.47 15.14 -4.90
C ASN A 153 -0.35 16.23 -5.62
N THR A 154 -1.62 16.37 -5.27
CA THR A 154 -2.43 17.53 -5.65
C THR A 154 -2.38 18.57 -4.53
N PHE A 155 -2.99 19.74 -4.74
CA PHE A 155 -3.07 20.76 -3.69
C PHE A 155 -3.82 20.28 -2.44
N PHE A 156 -4.78 19.37 -2.62
CA PHE A 156 -5.66 18.89 -1.54
C PHE A 156 -5.37 17.45 -1.11
N THR A 157 -4.47 16.74 -1.80
CA THR A 157 -4.33 15.29 -1.65
C THR A 157 -2.88 14.84 -1.64
N ASN A 158 -2.55 14.03 -0.64
CA ASN A 158 -1.29 13.32 -0.54
C ASN A 158 -1.47 11.89 -1.07
N THR A 159 -0.75 11.54 -2.14
CA THR A 159 -0.80 10.21 -2.75
C THR A 159 -0.15 9.12 -1.90
N LYS A 160 0.40 9.48 -0.75
CA LYS A 160 0.94 8.53 0.25
C LYS A 160 -0.02 8.28 1.41
N SER A 161 -1.25 8.80 1.32
CA SER A 161 -2.29 8.63 2.34
C SER A 161 -3.28 7.50 1.99
N ILE A 162 -4.08 7.13 2.99
CA ILE A 162 -5.09 6.06 2.90
C ILE A 162 -6.18 6.34 1.87
N THR A 163 -6.42 7.61 1.53
CA THR A 163 -7.46 8.06 0.61
C THR A 163 -6.87 8.80 -0.58
N LEU A 164 -7.40 8.53 -1.78
CA LEU A 164 -7.25 9.45 -2.90
C LEU A 164 -8.47 10.37 -2.95
N ASP A 165 -8.53 11.33 -2.01
CA ASP A 165 -9.46 12.45 -2.15
C ASP A 165 -9.03 13.31 -3.35
N SER A 166 -9.91 14.05 -4.00
CA SER A 166 -9.57 14.93 -5.15
C SER A 166 -8.91 14.30 -6.40
N ILE A 167 -8.71 12.98 -6.47
CA ILE A 167 -8.33 12.25 -7.68
C ILE A 167 -9.51 11.36 -8.06
N TYR A 168 -10.17 11.73 -9.15
CA TYR A 168 -11.33 11.00 -9.63
C TYR A 168 -10.96 10.12 -10.82
N PHE A 169 -11.64 9.00 -10.90
CA PHE A 169 -11.40 7.99 -11.92
C PHE A 169 -12.60 7.90 -12.83
N GLN A 170 -12.37 7.96 -14.14
CA GLN A 170 -13.38 7.62 -15.14
C GLN A 170 -13.80 6.15 -15.01
N ALA A 171 -15.00 5.85 -15.49
CA ALA A 171 -15.55 4.50 -15.57
C ALA A 171 -14.57 3.50 -16.23
N GLY A 172 -14.40 2.35 -15.59
CA GLY A 172 -13.50 1.28 -16.08
C GLY A 172 -12.02 1.50 -15.81
N SER A 173 -11.61 2.61 -15.19
CA SER A 173 -10.23 2.82 -14.75
C SER A 173 -9.79 1.71 -13.81
N ARG A 174 -8.50 1.36 -13.85
CA ARG A 174 -7.96 0.30 -13.00
C ARG A 174 -7.14 0.92 -11.89
N VAL A 175 -7.33 0.46 -10.67
CA VAL A 175 -6.68 1.02 -9.49
C VAL A 175 -6.20 -0.10 -8.57
N GLN A 176 -5.03 0.08 -7.98
CA GLN A 176 -4.44 -0.83 -7.02
C GLN A 176 -3.79 0.00 -5.91
N CYS A 177 -3.94 -0.47 -4.69
CA CYS A 177 -3.24 0.08 -3.54
C CYS A 177 -2.11 -0.87 -3.13
N ALA A 178 -0.96 -0.32 -2.78
CA ALA A 178 0.07 -0.98 -1.99
C ALA A 178 0.14 -0.29 -0.62
N ALA A 179 0.24 -1.07 0.45
CA ALA A 179 0.34 -0.58 1.81
C ALA A 179 1.52 -1.23 2.51
N ARG A 180 2.37 -0.41 3.15
CA ARG A 180 3.51 -0.85 3.95
C ARG A 180 3.22 -0.64 5.43
N ALA A 181 3.28 -1.71 6.20
CA ALA A 181 3.10 -1.68 7.64
C ALA A 181 4.29 -1.02 8.33
N PHE A 182 4.04 -0.38 9.47
CA PHE A 182 5.06 0.15 10.36
C PHE A 182 4.74 -0.28 11.79
N ASN A 183 5.75 -0.67 12.56
CA ASN A 183 5.54 -0.96 13.98
C ASN A 183 5.54 0.33 14.81
N THR A 184 5.28 0.20 16.11
CA THR A 184 5.30 1.33 17.06
C THR A 184 6.66 2.02 17.19
N ASN A 185 7.75 1.34 16.83
CA ASN A 185 9.11 1.90 16.84
C ASN A 185 9.41 2.72 15.57
N GLY A 186 8.52 2.68 14.57
CA GLY A 186 8.72 3.34 13.27
C GLY A 186 9.49 2.50 12.27
N ASP A 187 9.63 1.19 12.52
CA ASP A 187 10.30 0.28 11.60
C ASP A 187 9.38 -0.07 10.44
N ALA A 188 9.91 0.05 9.23
CA ALA A 188 9.20 -0.29 8.01
C ALA A 188 9.11 -1.81 7.84
N GLY A 189 7.93 -2.28 7.47
CA GLY A 189 7.63 -3.67 7.19
C GLY A 189 7.56 -4.04 5.71
N LEU A 190 6.95 -5.20 5.44
CA LEU A 190 6.68 -5.65 4.07
C LEU A 190 5.51 -4.86 3.45
N GLU A 191 5.67 -4.46 2.18
CA GLU A 191 4.59 -3.87 1.40
C GLU A 191 3.69 -4.96 0.82
N LEU A 192 2.38 -4.88 1.07
CA LEU A 192 1.38 -5.74 0.45
C LEU A 192 0.52 -4.94 -0.54
N SER A 193 0.26 -5.54 -1.70
CA SER A 193 -0.61 -4.96 -2.72
C SER A 193 -2.01 -5.58 -2.69
N SER A 194 -3.02 -4.74 -2.87
CA SER A 194 -4.39 -5.18 -3.10
C SER A 194 -4.50 -5.87 -4.46
N PRO A 195 -5.60 -6.61 -4.72
CA PRO A 195 -6.02 -6.90 -6.08
C PRO A 195 -6.18 -5.62 -6.90
N ILE A 196 -6.03 -5.73 -8.22
CA ILE A 196 -6.35 -4.63 -9.14
C ILE A 196 -7.86 -4.54 -9.23
N MET A 197 -8.38 -3.39 -8.84
CA MET A 197 -9.78 -3.07 -8.89
C MET A 197 -10.14 -2.32 -10.18
N VAL A 198 -11.32 -2.58 -10.72
CA VAL A 198 -11.88 -1.83 -11.85
C VAL A 198 -12.99 -0.93 -11.31
N VAL A 199 -12.90 0.37 -11.57
CA VAL A 199 -13.96 1.34 -11.27
C VAL A 199 -15.18 0.99 -12.10
N SER A 200 -16.36 1.00 -11.46
CA SER A 200 -17.61 0.56 -12.06
C SER A 200 -17.89 1.26 -13.39
N LYS A 201 -18.50 0.59 -14.36
CA LYS A 201 -18.93 1.22 -15.62
C LYS A 201 -20.41 1.60 -15.60
N GLU A 202 -21.16 0.96 -14.71
CA GLU A 202 -22.60 1.04 -14.62
C GLU A 202 -23.04 1.91 -13.44
N GLU A 203 -22.26 1.90 -12.36
CA GLU A 203 -22.57 2.64 -11.13
C GLU A 203 -21.73 3.92 -11.04
N GLY A 204 -22.42 5.04 -10.88
CA GLY A 204 -21.87 6.37 -10.70
C GLY A 204 -22.86 7.27 -9.95
N LEU A 205 -22.38 8.42 -9.49
CA LEU A 205 -23.20 9.45 -8.86
C LEU A 205 -24.01 10.22 -9.91
N CYS A 206 -23.41 10.49 -11.06
CA CYS A 206 -24.01 11.23 -12.15
C CYS A 206 -24.59 10.28 -13.21
N GLN A 207 -25.66 10.72 -13.87
CA GLN A 207 -26.20 9.96 -14.98
C GLN A 207 -25.20 9.93 -16.15
N PRO A 208 -24.97 8.77 -16.79
CA PRO A 208 -24.07 8.67 -17.93
C PRO A 208 -24.50 9.63 -19.04
N ARG A 209 -23.53 10.40 -19.54
CA ARG A 209 -23.80 11.36 -20.60
C ARG A 209 -23.79 10.66 -21.94
N ILE A 210 -24.94 10.55 -22.58
CA ILE A 210 -25.05 9.98 -23.93
C ILE A 210 -24.89 11.14 -24.94
N PRO A 211 -23.83 11.16 -25.76
CA PRO A 211 -23.69 12.19 -26.78
C PRO A 211 -24.91 12.18 -27.73
N GLY A 212 -25.49 13.36 -27.98
CA GLY A 212 -26.62 13.52 -28.91
C GLY A 212 -28.01 13.39 -28.28
N THR A 213 -28.14 13.14 -26.97
CA THR A 213 -29.43 13.23 -26.26
C THR A 213 -29.70 14.64 -25.73
N VAL A 214 -30.98 15.02 -25.62
CA VAL A 214 -31.40 16.30 -25.01
C VAL A 214 -30.86 16.38 -23.57
N GLY A 215 -30.09 17.43 -23.25
CA GLY A 215 -29.39 17.57 -21.97
C GLY A 215 -27.88 17.27 -22.02
N ALA A 216 -27.35 16.85 -23.18
CA ALA A 216 -25.90 16.67 -23.39
C ALA A 216 -25.12 17.99 -23.62
N GLU A 217 -25.75 19.17 -23.46
CA GLU A 217 -25.10 20.48 -23.60
C GLU A 217 -24.17 20.76 -22.41
N PRO A 218 -22.87 21.10 -22.60
CA PRO A 218 -21.86 21.21 -21.52
C PRO A 218 -22.26 22.16 -20.39
N PHE A 219 -23.14 23.12 -20.69
CA PHE A 219 -23.89 23.91 -19.73
C PHE A 219 -25.12 24.50 -20.44
N SER A 220 -26.12 24.93 -19.69
CA SER A 220 -27.20 25.78 -20.22
C SER A 220 -27.22 27.10 -19.48
N ALA A 221 -27.45 28.20 -20.20
CA ALA A 221 -27.50 29.54 -19.62
C ALA A 221 -28.83 30.21 -19.96
N LYS A 222 -29.48 30.82 -18.96
CA LYS A 222 -30.71 31.61 -19.11
C LYS A 222 -30.47 33.01 -18.57
N ILE A 223 -30.84 34.01 -19.36
CA ILE A 223 -30.78 35.43 -18.98
C ILE A 223 -32.19 35.98 -18.80
N ARG A 224 -32.47 36.65 -17.67
CA ARG A 224 -33.76 37.28 -17.40
C ARG A 224 -33.55 38.64 -16.75
N TYR A 225 -34.26 39.67 -17.21
CA TYR A 225 -34.37 40.92 -16.49
C TYR A 225 -35.34 40.77 -15.31
N THR A 226 -34.94 41.18 -14.11
CA THR A 226 -35.76 40.99 -12.88
C THR A 226 -36.91 41.99 -12.79
N GLY A 227 -36.77 43.17 -13.41
CA GLY A 227 -37.78 44.22 -13.37
C GLY A 227 -37.76 45.02 -12.06
N PRO A 228 -38.50 46.14 -11.99
CA PRO A 228 -38.51 47.02 -10.82
C PRO A 228 -39.28 46.45 -9.62
N GLU A 229 -40.17 45.49 -9.85
CA GLU A 229 -41.05 44.88 -8.84
C GLU A 229 -40.43 43.65 -8.16
N ASP A 230 -39.19 43.28 -8.51
CA ASP A 230 -38.50 42.16 -7.84
C ASP A 230 -38.10 42.60 -6.42
N PRO A 231 -38.57 41.90 -5.36
CA PRO A 231 -38.47 42.37 -3.98
C PRO A 231 -37.03 42.37 -3.45
N ASP A 232 -36.17 41.50 -3.98
CA ASP A 232 -34.80 41.31 -3.50
C ASP A 232 -33.76 41.92 -4.45
N PHE A 233 -34.03 41.88 -5.77
CA PHE A 233 -33.06 42.26 -6.81
C PHE A 233 -33.69 43.13 -7.92
N PRO A 234 -34.19 44.34 -7.62
CA PRO A 234 -34.88 45.17 -8.61
C PRO A 234 -33.95 45.72 -9.70
N ASN A 235 -34.43 45.72 -10.95
CA ASN A 235 -33.75 46.26 -12.14
C ASN A 235 -32.37 45.65 -12.46
N LEU A 236 -32.19 44.36 -12.18
CA LEU A 236 -30.96 43.63 -12.48
C LEU A 236 -31.15 42.59 -13.60
N ILE A 237 -30.03 42.10 -14.13
CA ILE A 237 -29.99 40.96 -15.03
C ILE A 237 -29.64 39.72 -14.21
N LYS A 238 -30.56 38.76 -14.16
CA LYS A 238 -30.33 37.43 -13.58
C LYS A 238 -29.81 36.50 -14.66
N LEU A 239 -28.55 36.11 -14.53
CA LEU A 239 -27.94 35.03 -15.29
C LEU A 239 -28.03 33.74 -14.47
N THR A 240 -28.62 32.69 -15.03
CA THR A 240 -28.64 31.35 -14.44
C THR A 240 -27.85 30.42 -15.34
N VAL A 241 -26.78 29.83 -14.82
CA VAL A 241 -25.97 28.84 -15.52
C VAL A 241 -26.18 27.50 -14.83
N ASN A 242 -26.62 26.49 -15.56
CA ASN A 242 -26.70 25.10 -15.11
C ASN A 242 -25.57 24.32 -15.78
N MET A 243 -24.61 23.87 -14.99
CA MET A 243 -23.54 22.98 -15.42
C MET A 243 -23.84 21.56 -14.93
N PRO A 244 -24.10 20.60 -15.83
CA PRO A 244 -24.16 19.19 -15.44
C PRO A 244 -22.77 18.71 -15.02
N HIS A 245 -22.72 17.91 -13.95
CA HIS A 245 -21.49 17.25 -13.51
C HIS A 245 -21.30 15.92 -14.25
N MET A 246 -20.04 15.51 -14.40
CA MET A 246 -19.65 14.19 -14.90
C MET A 246 -18.76 13.51 -13.88
N ASP A 247 -18.93 12.20 -13.73
CA ASP A 247 -18.13 11.41 -12.81
C ASP A 247 -16.75 11.12 -13.42
N GLY A 248 -15.67 11.51 -12.74
CA GLY A 248 -14.33 11.04 -13.09
C GLY A 248 -13.62 11.74 -14.25
N GLU A 249 -14.00 12.98 -14.58
CA GLU A 249 -13.30 13.83 -15.58
C GLU A 249 -12.29 14.79 -14.93
#